data_AF-A0A3C1Z6K6-F1
#
_entry.id   AF-A0A3C1Z6K6-F1
#
_cell.length_a   1.000
_cell.length_b   1.000
_cell.length_c   1.000
_cell.angle_alpha   90.00
_cell.angle_beta   90.00
_cell.angle_gamma   90.00
#
_symmetry.space_group_name_H-M   'P 1'
#
loop_
_entity.id
_entity.type
_entity.pdbx_description
1 polymer ?
#
loop_
_entity_poly.entity_id
_entity_poly.type
_entity_poly.pdbx_seq_one_letter_code
_entity_poly.pdbx_strand_id
1 'polypeptide(L)'
;MIGCLLVAATIGVMMGWLLRSFATSEKRQQLSEIATRLRGREHELDTLNHELKVRTSAVQMLEGKMITSEAALKDLTADLATKVEQLTALQTEVREKGVRLHAIERERDTLRREVEEAENKFKGQQAGFAEMQAQMENAEDVLISRDQEIATLKTWVEQLAPKDAEIARLRARTEELEPFRERSSRLEQELEQTRAQTASTLRSKEQELDRQQARIADIEAELTRLRTQNQEDLARFTETVEQRDQDIQRLRATVEELEVFRSEVEKKEIALREAEERRVMDVSEREEEIAALRKRLVEYRVAQRHGAQAKSVGTTDSGMHGNSTTGHGTGKHRTTQKDDLKQIHGIGPVMERVLNRMGMFTFRQIAEWKEQDVEQMASELNTFPDRIRHDNWIAGAKEQHFLKYGEEL
;
A
#
# COMPACT_ATOMS: atom_id res chain seq x y z
N MET A 1 -89.30 204.14 -141.99
CA MET A 1 -90.33 203.27 -141.36
C MET A 1 -89.63 202.32 -140.40
N ILE A 2 -89.68 202.66 -139.11
CA ILE A 2 -88.83 202.15 -138.02
C ILE A 2 -89.62 201.15 -137.11
N GLY A 3 -90.78 200.64 -137.57
CA GLY A 3 -91.72 199.86 -136.76
C GLY A 3 -91.59 198.32 -136.75
N CYS A 4 -90.90 197.69 -137.71
CA CYS A 4 -90.88 196.20 -137.80
C CYS A 4 -89.70 195.50 -137.12
N LEU A 5 -88.65 196.23 -136.70
CA LEU A 5 -87.44 195.62 -136.10
C LEU A 5 -87.60 195.22 -134.63
N LEU A 6 -88.63 195.72 -133.92
CA LEU A 6 -88.86 195.40 -132.50
C LEU A 6 -89.68 194.12 -132.26
N VAL A 7 -90.44 193.64 -133.25
CA VAL A 7 -91.26 192.41 -133.12
C VAL A 7 -90.43 191.13 -133.34
N ALA A 8 -89.32 191.19 -134.07
CA ALA A 8 -88.45 190.03 -134.27
C ALA A 8 -87.57 189.69 -133.04
N ALA A 9 -87.25 190.67 -132.20
CA ALA A 9 -86.38 190.46 -131.03
C ALA A 9 -87.11 189.78 -129.86
N THR A 10 -88.42 190.03 -129.68
CA THR A 10 -89.19 189.45 -128.57
C THR A 10 -89.51 187.97 -128.79
N ILE A 11 -89.73 187.55 -130.03
CA ILE A 11 -89.98 186.13 -130.38
C ILE A 11 -88.69 185.30 -130.23
N GLY A 12 -87.52 185.87 -130.54
CA GLY A 12 -86.23 185.18 -130.38
C GLY A 12 -85.85 184.88 -128.92
N VAL A 13 -86.15 185.79 -127.99
CA VAL A 13 -85.81 185.61 -126.56
C VAL A 13 -86.77 184.63 -125.88
N MET A 14 -88.06 184.66 -126.24
CA MET A 14 -89.06 183.77 -125.63
C MET A 14 -88.85 182.31 -126.08
N MET A 15 -88.45 182.08 -127.34
CA MET A 15 -88.15 180.74 -127.85
C MET A 15 -86.82 180.18 -127.29
N GLY A 16 -85.82 181.03 -127.02
CA GLY A 16 -84.55 180.61 -126.41
C GLY A 16 -84.67 180.20 -124.93
N TRP A 17 -85.60 180.81 -124.18
CA TRP A 17 -85.83 180.43 -122.78
C TRP A 17 -86.57 179.10 -122.65
N LEU A 18 -87.51 178.82 -123.55
CA LEU A 18 -88.28 177.58 -123.56
C LEU A 18 -87.45 176.34 -123.95
N LEU A 19 -86.47 176.51 -124.84
CA LEU A 19 -85.56 175.40 -125.21
C LEU A 19 -84.52 175.08 -124.12
N ARG A 20 -84.20 176.02 -123.22
CA ARG A 20 -83.24 175.80 -122.11
C ARG A 20 -83.87 175.16 -120.87
N SER A 21 -85.16 175.39 -120.61
CA SER A 21 -85.86 174.80 -119.46
C SER A 21 -86.11 173.30 -119.64
N PHE A 22 -86.36 172.84 -120.87
CA PHE A 22 -86.56 171.41 -121.15
C PHE A 22 -85.25 170.60 -121.15
N ALA A 23 -84.12 171.17 -121.58
CA ALA A 23 -82.85 170.44 -121.64
C ALA A 23 -82.12 170.25 -120.28
N THR A 24 -82.61 170.87 -119.19
CA THR A 24 -81.90 170.88 -117.90
C THR A 24 -82.59 170.11 -116.76
N SER A 25 -83.83 169.63 -116.95
CA SER A 25 -84.51 168.80 -115.95
C SER A 25 -83.93 167.38 -115.89
N GLU A 26 -83.67 166.77 -117.05
CA GLU A 26 -83.19 165.38 -117.17
C GLU A 26 -81.80 165.19 -116.53
N LYS A 27 -80.88 166.16 -116.70
CA LYS A 27 -79.53 166.11 -116.10
C LYS A 27 -79.54 166.24 -114.57
N ARG A 28 -80.46 167.01 -113.98
CA ARG A 28 -80.56 167.15 -112.51
C ARG A 28 -81.02 165.85 -111.85
N GLN A 29 -81.92 165.13 -112.50
CA GLN A 29 -82.42 163.86 -112.02
C GLN A 29 -81.28 162.80 -111.98
N GLN A 30 -80.48 162.72 -113.05
CA GLN A 30 -79.31 161.83 -113.12
C GLN A 30 -78.25 162.15 -112.05
N LEU A 31 -77.95 163.43 -111.80
CA LEU A 31 -76.99 163.81 -110.75
C LEU A 31 -77.47 163.46 -109.34
N SER A 32 -78.77 163.59 -109.09
CA SER A 32 -79.35 163.20 -107.80
C SER A 32 -79.28 161.68 -107.58
N GLU A 33 -79.49 160.90 -108.63
CA GLU A 33 -79.42 159.44 -108.59
C GLU A 33 -77.96 158.95 -108.44
N ILE A 34 -77.01 159.63 -109.08
CA ILE A 34 -75.58 159.37 -108.88
C ILE A 34 -75.15 159.74 -107.46
N ALA A 35 -75.64 160.86 -106.91
CA ALA A 35 -75.32 161.28 -105.55
C ALA A 35 -75.89 160.32 -104.49
N THR A 36 -77.10 159.79 -104.68
CA THR A 36 -77.66 158.78 -103.78
C THR A 36 -76.93 157.43 -103.90
N ARG A 37 -76.54 157.02 -105.11
CA ARG A 37 -75.70 155.83 -105.32
C ARG A 37 -74.31 155.98 -104.71
N LEU A 38 -73.70 157.16 -104.79
CA LEU A 38 -72.42 157.46 -104.15
C LEU A 38 -72.54 157.38 -102.63
N ARG A 39 -73.59 157.99 -102.05
CA ARG A 39 -73.85 157.91 -100.60
C ARG A 39 -74.13 156.48 -100.14
N GLY A 40 -74.83 155.69 -100.95
CA GLY A 40 -75.05 154.25 -100.71
C GLY A 40 -73.74 153.46 -100.73
N ARG A 41 -72.89 153.68 -101.74
CA ARG A 41 -71.56 153.06 -101.83
C ARG A 41 -70.61 153.51 -100.72
N GLU A 42 -70.69 154.76 -100.29
CA GLU A 42 -69.92 155.29 -99.17
C GLU A 42 -70.32 154.60 -97.87
N HIS A 43 -71.62 154.42 -97.63
CA HIS A 43 -72.10 153.66 -96.48
C HIS A 43 -71.73 152.17 -96.56
N GLU A 44 -71.78 151.55 -97.74
CA GLU A 44 -71.29 150.17 -97.97
C GLU A 44 -69.78 150.05 -97.71
N LEU A 45 -68.98 151.06 -98.09
CA LEU A 45 -67.55 151.08 -97.79
C LEU A 45 -67.29 151.22 -96.30
N ASP A 46 -68.06 152.05 -95.59
CA ASP A 46 -67.94 152.18 -94.14
C ASP A 46 -68.33 150.90 -93.40
N THR A 47 -69.39 150.21 -93.83
CA THR A 47 -69.79 148.93 -93.24
C THR A 47 -68.74 147.84 -93.51
N LEU A 48 -68.24 147.75 -94.75
CA LEU A 48 -67.16 146.84 -95.10
C LEU A 48 -65.86 147.15 -94.36
N ASN A 49 -65.52 148.43 -94.16
CA ASN A 49 -64.35 148.84 -93.42
C ASN A 49 -64.50 148.50 -91.92
N HIS A 50 -65.69 148.69 -91.34
CA HIS A 50 -65.98 148.25 -89.98
C HIS A 50 -65.89 146.72 -89.85
N GLU A 51 -66.47 145.97 -90.80
CA GLU A 51 -66.40 144.50 -90.81
C GLU A 51 -64.96 144.01 -90.97
N LEU A 52 -64.17 144.62 -91.85
CA LEU A 52 -62.74 144.32 -91.99
C LEU A 52 -62.00 144.59 -90.68
N LYS A 53 -62.30 145.68 -89.98
CA LYS A 53 -61.68 145.99 -88.69
C LYS A 53 -62.05 144.97 -87.61
N VAL A 54 -63.32 144.55 -87.54
CA VAL A 54 -63.79 143.48 -86.64
C VAL A 54 -63.09 142.16 -86.98
N ARG A 55 -63.07 141.76 -88.25
CA ARG A 55 -62.38 140.54 -88.71
C ARG A 55 -60.88 140.59 -88.42
N THR A 56 -60.23 141.74 -88.63
CA THR A 56 -58.80 141.93 -88.31
C THR A 56 -58.56 141.74 -86.81
N SER A 57 -59.41 142.33 -85.96
CA SER A 57 -59.31 142.16 -84.50
C SER A 57 -59.55 140.71 -84.05
N ALA A 58 -60.46 139.99 -84.73
CA ALA A 58 -60.72 138.58 -84.48
C ALA A 58 -59.52 137.70 -84.88
N VAL A 59 -58.90 137.99 -86.02
CA VAL A 59 -57.68 137.30 -86.47
C VAL A 59 -56.52 137.56 -85.50
N GLN A 60 -56.29 138.80 -85.08
CA GLN A 60 -55.27 139.13 -84.07
C GLN A 60 -55.51 138.39 -82.74
N MET A 61 -56.77 138.26 -82.33
CA MET A 61 -57.12 137.49 -81.13
C MET A 61 -56.82 135.99 -81.32
N LEU A 62 -57.11 135.43 -82.50
CA LEU A 62 -56.80 134.04 -82.81
C LEU A 62 -55.30 133.79 -82.93
N GLU A 63 -54.53 134.70 -83.52
CA GLU A 63 -53.07 134.64 -83.55
C GLU A 63 -52.49 134.70 -82.13
N GLY A 64 -52.99 135.59 -81.28
CA GLY A 64 -52.61 135.64 -79.87
C GLY A 64 -52.91 134.32 -79.16
N LYS A 65 -54.11 133.76 -79.34
CA LYS A 65 -54.47 132.44 -78.79
C LYS A 65 -53.57 131.32 -79.35
N MET A 66 -53.29 131.34 -80.65
CA MET A 66 -52.42 130.37 -81.31
C MET A 66 -51.01 130.42 -80.70
N ILE A 67 -50.41 131.61 -80.57
CA ILE A 67 -49.10 131.79 -79.93
C ILE A 67 -49.11 131.27 -78.49
N THR A 68 -50.14 131.61 -77.70
CA THR A 68 -50.23 131.09 -76.32
C THR A 68 -50.39 129.57 -76.28
N SER A 69 -51.14 128.98 -77.21
CA SER A 69 -51.29 127.53 -77.32
C SER A 69 -50.01 126.84 -77.79
N GLU A 70 -49.24 127.44 -78.70
CA GLU A 70 -47.96 126.92 -79.16
C GLU A 70 -46.91 126.97 -78.04
N ALA A 71 -46.87 128.06 -77.27
CA ALA A 71 -46.05 128.14 -76.06
C ALA A 71 -46.42 127.05 -75.05
N ALA A 72 -47.72 126.88 -74.76
CA ALA A 72 -48.20 125.83 -73.86
C ALA A 72 -47.85 124.41 -74.36
N LEU A 73 -47.93 124.15 -75.67
CA LEU A 73 -47.52 122.87 -76.26
C LEU A 73 -46.01 122.64 -76.13
N LYS A 74 -45.18 123.66 -76.30
CA LYS A 74 -43.73 123.55 -76.08
C LYS A 74 -43.42 123.24 -74.62
N ASP A 75 -44.07 123.92 -73.68
CA ASP A 75 -43.91 123.67 -72.24
C ASP A 75 -44.35 122.25 -71.87
N LEU A 76 -45.50 121.79 -72.37
CA LEU A 76 -45.97 120.41 -72.19
C LEU A 76 -45.03 119.38 -72.82
N THR A 77 -44.45 119.68 -73.99
CA THR A 77 -43.49 118.78 -74.65
C THR A 77 -42.19 118.69 -73.85
N ALA A 78 -41.73 119.82 -73.29
CA ALA A 78 -40.58 119.84 -72.40
C ALA A 78 -40.86 119.05 -71.11
N ASP A 79 -42.01 119.25 -70.47
CA ASP A 79 -42.41 118.48 -69.28
C ASP A 79 -42.49 116.98 -69.62
N LEU A 80 -43.14 116.60 -70.72
CA LEU A 80 -43.20 115.21 -71.17
C LEU A 80 -41.81 114.61 -71.40
N ALA A 81 -40.87 115.36 -72.00
CA ALA A 81 -39.49 114.90 -72.18
C ALA A 81 -38.81 114.64 -70.83
N THR A 82 -38.97 115.54 -69.85
CA THR A 82 -38.43 115.32 -68.50
C THR A 82 -39.08 114.12 -67.80
N LYS A 83 -40.38 113.90 -67.99
CA LYS A 83 -41.07 112.73 -67.45
C LYS A 83 -40.59 111.42 -68.09
N VAL A 84 -40.34 111.42 -69.39
CA VAL A 84 -39.75 110.26 -70.09
C VAL A 84 -38.36 109.97 -69.55
N GLU A 85 -37.51 110.98 -69.37
CA GLU A 85 -36.18 110.81 -68.77
C GLU A 85 -36.27 110.26 -67.33
N GLN A 86 -37.15 110.83 -66.50
CA GLN A 86 -37.42 110.32 -65.14
C GLN A 86 -37.89 108.87 -65.14
N LEU A 87 -38.81 108.50 -66.04
CA LEU A 87 -39.29 107.12 -66.17
C LEU A 87 -38.17 106.18 -66.60
N THR A 88 -37.30 106.59 -67.52
CA THR A 88 -36.15 105.76 -67.92
C THR A 88 -35.16 105.55 -66.78
N ALA A 89 -34.86 106.60 -65.99
CA ALA A 89 -34.00 106.52 -64.81
C ALA A 89 -34.59 105.59 -63.74
N LEU A 90 -35.89 105.72 -63.44
CA LEU A 90 -36.59 104.81 -62.53
C LEU A 90 -36.60 103.38 -63.06
N GLN A 91 -36.77 103.18 -64.37
CA GLN A 91 -36.74 101.86 -64.98
C GLN A 91 -35.36 101.21 -64.88
N THR A 92 -34.28 101.98 -65.02
CA THR A 92 -32.90 101.48 -64.78
C THR A 92 -32.68 101.15 -63.31
N GLU A 93 -33.14 101.99 -62.38
CA GLU A 93 -33.01 101.76 -60.95
C GLU A 93 -33.76 100.49 -60.50
N VAL A 94 -34.98 100.28 -61.02
CA VAL A 94 -35.77 99.06 -60.75
C VAL A 94 -35.06 97.82 -61.29
N ARG A 95 -34.45 97.88 -62.48
CA ARG A 95 -33.66 96.77 -63.03
C ARG A 95 -32.45 96.45 -62.16
N GLU A 96 -31.69 97.46 -61.77
CA GLU A 96 -30.52 97.28 -60.89
C GLU A 96 -30.91 96.69 -59.53
N LYS A 97 -31.98 97.21 -58.91
CA LYS A 97 -32.54 96.67 -57.67
C LYS A 97 -33.01 95.23 -57.84
N GLY A 98 -33.63 94.88 -58.97
CA GLY A 98 -34.04 93.51 -59.29
C GLY A 98 -32.85 92.56 -59.37
N VAL A 99 -31.76 92.96 -60.03
CA VAL A 99 -30.52 92.16 -60.10
C VAL A 99 -29.91 91.96 -58.71
N ARG A 100 -29.82 93.03 -57.90
CA ARG A 100 -29.30 92.95 -56.52
C ARG A 100 -30.17 92.05 -55.63
N LEU A 101 -31.50 92.15 -55.76
CA LEU A 101 -32.44 91.32 -55.03
C LEU A 101 -32.24 89.83 -55.37
N HIS A 102 -32.12 89.49 -56.65
CA HIS A 102 -31.83 88.10 -57.05
C HIS A 102 -30.47 87.60 -56.56
N ALA A 103 -29.44 88.45 -56.50
CA ALA A 103 -28.15 88.06 -55.92
C ALA A 103 -28.30 87.72 -54.42
N ILE A 104 -28.96 88.60 -53.66
CA ILE A 104 -29.23 88.39 -52.23
C ILE A 104 -30.12 87.16 -52.00
N GLU A 105 -31.11 86.91 -52.86
CA GLU A 105 -31.95 85.71 -52.77
C GLU A 105 -31.12 84.42 -52.96
N ARG A 106 -30.18 84.42 -53.90
CA ARG A 106 -29.27 83.28 -54.09
C ARG A 106 -28.37 83.07 -52.88
N GLU A 107 -27.79 84.14 -52.33
CA GLU A 107 -26.97 84.07 -51.11
C GLU A 107 -27.77 83.59 -49.90
N ARG A 108 -29.01 84.06 -49.74
CA ARG A 108 -29.92 83.56 -48.70
C ARG A 108 -30.18 82.07 -48.88
N ASP A 109 -30.42 81.62 -50.11
CA ASP A 109 -30.71 80.22 -50.39
C ASP A 109 -29.46 79.32 -50.22
N THR A 110 -28.25 79.82 -50.47
CA THR A 110 -27.01 79.08 -50.15
C THR A 110 -26.81 78.98 -48.63
N LEU A 111 -26.97 80.09 -47.91
CA LEU A 111 -26.85 80.09 -46.45
C LEU A 111 -27.90 79.20 -45.79
N ARG A 112 -29.13 79.14 -46.31
CA ARG A 112 -30.15 78.20 -45.82
C ARG A 112 -29.72 76.75 -45.96
N ARG A 113 -29.13 76.36 -47.10
CA ARG A 113 -28.63 74.99 -47.30
C ARG A 113 -27.46 74.67 -46.35
N GLU A 114 -26.56 75.61 -46.13
CA GLU A 114 -25.44 75.43 -45.19
C GLU A 114 -25.93 75.27 -43.75
N VAL A 115 -26.95 76.05 -43.35
CA VAL A 115 -27.60 75.90 -42.04
C VAL A 115 -28.29 74.54 -41.92
N GLU A 116 -29.06 74.11 -42.93
CA GLU A 116 -29.69 72.79 -42.93
C GLU A 116 -28.65 71.65 -42.83
N GLU A 117 -27.53 71.76 -43.54
CA GLU A 117 -26.44 70.79 -43.45
C GLU A 117 -25.79 70.78 -42.06
N ALA A 118 -25.54 71.95 -41.48
CA ALA A 118 -24.99 72.08 -40.13
C ALA A 118 -25.95 71.54 -39.07
N GLU A 119 -27.25 71.82 -39.17
CA GLU A 119 -28.29 71.27 -38.29
C GLU A 119 -28.36 69.75 -38.38
N ASN A 120 -28.27 69.19 -39.59
CA ASN A 120 -28.26 67.74 -39.77
C ASN A 120 -26.99 67.09 -39.19
N LYS A 121 -25.82 67.72 -39.36
CA LYS A 121 -24.58 67.29 -38.70
C LYS A 121 -24.70 67.34 -37.18
N PHE A 122 -25.26 68.41 -36.63
CA PHE A 122 -25.47 68.56 -35.19
C PHE A 122 -26.44 67.52 -34.64
N LYS A 123 -27.56 67.26 -35.32
CA LYS A 123 -28.51 66.19 -34.96
C LYS A 123 -27.84 64.82 -34.97
N GLY A 124 -27.01 64.54 -35.97
CA GLY A 124 -26.21 63.31 -36.04
C GLY A 124 -25.24 63.17 -34.87
N GLN A 125 -24.52 64.25 -34.53
CA GLN A 125 -23.63 64.27 -33.36
C GLN A 125 -24.39 64.09 -32.04
N GLN A 126 -25.53 64.76 -31.88
CA GLN A 126 -26.39 64.65 -30.70
C GLN A 126 -26.91 63.21 -30.52
N ALA A 127 -27.31 62.55 -31.60
CA ALA A 127 -27.69 61.15 -31.56
C ALA A 127 -26.52 60.24 -31.14
N GLY A 128 -25.31 60.49 -31.67
CA GLY A 128 -24.10 59.77 -31.27
C GLY A 128 -23.73 59.98 -29.79
N PHE A 129 -23.87 61.19 -29.26
CA PHE A 129 -23.67 61.46 -27.83
C PHE A 129 -24.72 60.74 -26.97
N ALA A 130 -25.98 60.70 -27.39
CA ALA A 130 -27.02 59.97 -26.67
C ALA A 130 -26.76 58.46 -26.65
N GLU A 131 -26.30 57.89 -27.77
CA GLU A 131 -25.90 56.48 -27.84
C GLU A 131 -24.69 56.20 -26.93
N MET A 132 -23.67 57.06 -26.94
CA MET A 132 -22.51 56.92 -26.05
C MET A 132 -22.90 57.03 -24.57
N GLN A 133 -23.82 57.92 -24.21
CA GLN A 133 -24.32 58.02 -22.84
C GLN A 133 -25.06 56.75 -22.42
N ALA A 134 -25.92 56.20 -23.28
CA ALA A 134 -26.61 54.94 -23.00
C ALA A 134 -25.62 53.76 -22.86
N GLN A 135 -24.55 53.73 -23.66
CA GLN A 135 -23.48 52.75 -23.51
C GLN A 135 -22.73 52.90 -22.19
N MET A 136 -22.50 54.13 -21.73
CA MET A 136 -21.84 54.40 -20.44
C MET A 136 -22.71 53.96 -19.26
N GLU A 137 -24.01 54.28 -19.28
CA GLU A 137 -24.97 53.82 -18.28
C GLU A 137 -25.02 52.29 -18.20
N ASN A 138 -25.09 51.61 -19.36
CA ASN A 138 -25.03 50.14 -19.41
C ASN A 138 -23.71 49.59 -18.85
N ALA A 139 -22.58 50.26 -19.11
CA ALA A 139 -21.29 49.83 -18.59
C ALA A 139 -21.19 50.01 -17.06
N GLU A 140 -21.76 51.10 -16.52
CA GLU A 140 -21.87 51.33 -15.08
C GLU A 140 -22.71 50.24 -14.40
N ASP A 141 -23.86 49.87 -14.97
CA ASP A 141 -24.69 48.78 -14.45
C ASP A 141 -23.94 47.44 -14.41
N VAL A 142 -23.16 47.14 -15.45
CA VAL A 142 -22.32 45.94 -15.49
C VAL A 142 -21.24 45.98 -14.41
N LEU A 143 -20.59 47.14 -14.18
CA LEU A 143 -19.59 47.28 -13.12
C LEU A 143 -20.21 47.10 -11.73
N ILE A 144 -21.39 47.66 -11.48
CA ILE A 144 -22.13 47.48 -10.23
C ILE A 144 -22.43 45.99 -10.00
N SER A 145 -22.88 45.28 -11.03
CA SER A 145 -23.13 43.84 -10.95
C SER A 145 -21.86 43.05 -10.62
N ARG A 146 -20.71 43.40 -11.23
CA ARG A 146 -19.43 42.74 -10.95
C ARG A 146 -18.92 43.03 -9.54
N ASP A 147 -19.11 44.24 -9.03
CA ASP A 147 -18.75 44.58 -7.65
C ASP A 147 -19.57 43.79 -6.63
N GLN A 148 -20.86 43.57 -6.92
CA GLN A 148 -21.70 42.68 -6.10
C GLN A 148 -21.20 41.23 -6.14
N GLU A 149 -20.86 40.70 -7.30
CA GLU A 149 -20.26 39.35 -7.42
C GLU A 149 -18.95 39.26 -6.61
N ILE A 150 -18.05 40.24 -6.75
CA ILE A 150 -16.79 40.29 -5.99
C ILE A 150 -17.07 40.32 -4.48
N ALA A 151 -18.07 41.07 -4.01
CA ALA A 151 -18.45 41.11 -2.60
C ALA A 151 -18.97 39.74 -2.11
N THR A 152 -19.79 39.06 -2.90
CA THR A 152 -20.24 37.70 -2.57
C THR A 152 -19.06 36.73 -2.49
N LEU A 153 -18.15 36.75 -3.48
CA LEU A 153 -16.97 35.88 -3.51
C LEU A 153 -16.05 36.14 -2.31
N LYS A 154 -15.83 37.40 -1.92
CA LYS A 154 -15.07 37.74 -0.70
C LYS A 154 -15.70 37.11 0.54
N THR A 155 -17.02 37.18 0.67
CA THR A 155 -17.75 36.55 1.77
C THR A 155 -17.54 35.03 1.80
N TRP A 156 -17.61 34.37 0.63
CA TRP A 156 -17.33 32.93 0.53
C TRP A 156 -15.90 32.58 0.93
N VAL A 157 -14.92 33.38 0.51
CA VAL A 157 -13.50 33.20 0.90
C VAL A 157 -13.33 33.33 2.42
N GLU A 158 -13.95 34.33 3.04
CA GLU A 158 -13.93 34.49 4.50
C GLU A 158 -14.57 33.30 5.22
N GLN A 159 -15.63 32.71 4.67
CA GLN A 159 -16.26 31.49 5.22
C GLN A 159 -15.40 30.23 5.06
N LEU A 160 -14.49 30.18 4.09
CA LEU A 160 -13.57 29.06 3.89
C LEU A 160 -12.36 29.11 4.84
N ALA A 161 -11.91 30.30 5.24
CA ALA A 161 -10.79 30.48 6.18
C ALA A 161 -10.87 29.63 7.47
N PRO A 162 -12.00 29.53 8.19
CA PRO A 162 -12.09 28.65 9.37
C PRO A 162 -11.99 27.17 9.02
N LYS A 163 -12.47 26.73 7.85
CA LYS A 163 -12.34 25.34 7.39
C LYS A 163 -10.89 25.01 7.07
N ASP A 164 -10.15 25.93 6.44
CA ASP A 164 -8.71 25.75 6.21
C ASP A 164 -7.93 25.64 7.53
N ALA A 165 -8.29 26.45 8.53
CA ALA A 165 -7.71 26.34 9.87
C ALA A 165 -8.06 25.00 10.54
N GLU A 166 -9.28 24.49 10.37
CA GLU A 166 -9.69 23.17 10.86
C GLU A 166 -8.89 22.05 10.17
N ILE A 167 -8.74 22.10 8.86
CA ILE A 167 -7.92 21.14 8.10
C ILE A 167 -6.48 21.15 8.60
N ALA A 168 -5.89 22.34 8.83
CA ALA A 168 -4.54 22.45 9.39
C ALA A 168 -4.43 21.83 10.79
N ARG A 169 -5.42 22.04 11.67
CA ARG A 169 -5.48 21.41 13.00
C ARG A 169 -5.57 19.89 12.90
N LEU A 170 -6.40 19.36 11.99
CA LEU A 170 -6.55 17.92 11.79
C LEU A 170 -5.26 17.29 11.24
N ARG A 171 -4.56 17.98 10.34
CA ARG A 171 -3.24 17.52 9.84
C ARG A 171 -2.21 17.47 10.97
N ALA A 172 -2.09 18.53 11.77
CA ALA A 172 -1.20 18.53 12.93
C ALA A 172 -1.55 17.41 13.92
N ARG A 173 -2.84 17.17 14.17
CA ARG A 173 -3.27 16.06 15.03
C ARG A 173 -2.94 14.69 14.44
N THR A 174 -2.97 14.56 13.11
CA THR A 174 -2.58 13.32 12.44
C THR A 174 -1.08 13.09 12.56
N GLU A 175 -0.27 14.13 12.38
CA GLU A 175 1.20 14.09 12.59
C GLU A 175 1.56 13.72 14.04
N GLU A 176 0.84 14.25 15.03
CA GLU A 176 1.01 13.88 16.45
C GLU A 176 0.74 12.40 16.72
N LEU A 177 -0.10 11.74 15.91
CA LEU A 177 -0.46 10.33 16.07
C LEU A 177 0.51 9.37 15.38
N GLU A 178 1.34 9.84 14.46
CA GLU A 178 2.29 8.98 13.73
C GLU A 178 3.30 8.26 14.64
N PRO A 179 3.94 8.91 15.64
CA PRO A 179 4.83 8.21 16.56
C PRO A 179 4.14 7.08 17.35
N PHE A 180 2.85 7.24 17.66
CA PHE A 180 2.08 6.20 18.34
C PHE A 180 1.76 5.04 17.41
N ARG A 181 1.45 5.31 16.13
CA ARG A 181 1.27 4.28 15.10
C ARG A 181 2.54 3.49 14.87
N GLU A 182 3.68 4.18 14.72
CA GLU A 182 4.98 3.53 14.61
C GLU A 182 5.30 2.69 15.83
N ARG A 183 5.04 3.21 17.04
CA ARG A 183 5.25 2.46 18.28
C ARG A 183 4.37 1.21 18.35
N SER A 184 3.09 1.30 17.95
CA SER A 184 2.21 0.13 17.87
C SER A 184 2.74 -0.91 16.91
N SER A 185 3.14 -0.48 15.70
CA SER A 185 3.72 -1.37 14.69
C SER A 185 5.01 -2.06 15.18
N ARG A 186 5.90 -1.34 15.86
CA ARG A 186 7.10 -1.92 16.47
C ARG A 186 6.74 -2.96 17.54
N LEU A 187 5.81 -2.64 18.43
CA LEU A 187 5.37 -3.57 19.48
C LEU A 187 4.69 -4.82 18.91
N GLU A 188 3.88 -4.68 17.85
CA GLU A 188 3.29 -5.81 17.14
C GLU A 188 4.37 -6.70 16.52
N GLN A 189 5.40 -6.11 15.92
CA GLN A 189 6.53 -6.87 15.36
C GLN A 189 7.34 -7.58 16.45
N GLU A 190 7.63 -6.93 17.57
CA GLU A 190 8.30 -7.55 18.73
C GLU A 190 7.47 -8.70 19.31
N LEU A 191 6.16 -8.53 19.40
CA LEU A 191 5.24 -9.55 19.88
C LEU A 191 5.18 -10.75 18.93
N GLU A 192 5.19 -10.51 17.61
CA GLU A 192 5.25 -11.59 16.63
C GLU A 192 6.61 -12.32 16.64
N GLN A 193 7.70 -11.59 16.82
CA GLN A 193 9.04 -12.19 16.99
C GLN A 193 9.12 -13.07 18.24
N THR A 194 8.60 -12.60 19.38
CA THR A 194 8.58 -13.38 20.63
C THR A 194 7.66 -14.59 20.52
N ARG A 195 6.52 -14.50 19.83
CA ARG A 195 5.66 -15.65 19.50
C ARG A 195 6.39 -16.67 18.62
N ALA A 196 7.09 -16.22 17.58
CA ALA A 196 7.86 -17.10 16.71
C ALA A 196 8.99 -17.82 17.47
N GLN A 197 9.70 -17.09 18.35
CA GLN A 197 10.72 -17.66 19.22
C GLN A 197 10.14 -18.70 20.17
N THR A 198 9.05 -18.39 20.87
CA THR A 198 8.40 -19.34 21.79
C THR A 198 7.83 -20.57 21.06
N ALA A 199 7.26 -20.40 19.86
CA ALA A 199 6.83 -21.53 19.04
C ALA A 199 8.00 -22.42 18.62
N SER A 200 9.16 -21.84 18.28
CA SER A 200 10.35 -22.61 17.90
C SER A 200 10.93 -23.39 19.07
N THR A 201 10.97 -22.81 20.28
CA THR A 201 11.46 -23.49 21.48
C THR A 201 10.50 -24.58 21.92
N LEU A 202 9.18 -24.33 21.83
CA LEU A 202 8.15 -25.34 22.09
C LEU A 202 8.33 -26.55 21.16
N ARG A 203 8.43 -26.33 19.84
CA ARG A 203 8.66 -27.42 18.87
C ARG A 203 9.93 -28.21 19.16
N SER A 204 11.02 -27.53 19.55
CA SER A 204 12.26 -28.22 19.95
C SER A 204 12.07 -29.06 21.20
N LYS A 205 11.27 -28.61 22.17
CA LYS A 205 10.96 -29.37 23.39
C LYS A 205 10.02 -30.53 23.13
N GLU A 206 9.03 -30.36 22.25
CA GLU A 206 8.16 -31.44 21.78
C GLU A 206 8.97 -32.54 21.09
N GLN A 207 9.88 -32.19 20.17
CA GLN A 207 10.76 -33.17 19.54
C GLN A 207 11.66 -33.90 20.54
N GLU A 208 12.15 -33.21 21.58
CA GLU A 208 12.94 -33.86 22.62
C GLU A 208 12.07 -34.80 23.47
N LEU A 209 10.85 -34.39 23.80
CA LEU A 209 9.88 -35.24 24.50
C LEU A 209 9.58 -36.51 23.70
N ASP A 210 9.33 -36.38 22.40
CA ASP A 210 9.08 -37.53 21.50
C ASP A 210 10.28 -38.49 21.46
N ARG A 211 11.51 -37.96 21.43
CA ARG A 211 12.73 -38.79 21.51
C ARG A 211 12.84 -39.52 22.83
N GLN A 212 12.56 -38.86 23.95
CA GLN A 212 12.59 -39.50 25.26
C GLN A 212 11.48 -40.55 25.40
N GLN A 213 10.28 -40.29 24.86
CA GLN A 213 9.19 -41.26 24.84
C GLN A 213 9.54 -42.50 24.00
N ALA A 214 10.14 -42.32 22.82
CA ALA A 214 10.64 -43.43 22.00
C ALA A 214 11.69 -44.25 22.77
N ARG A 215 12.64 -43.59 23.44
CA ARG A 215 13.64 -44.29 24.26
C ARG A 215 13.04 -45.07 25.43
N ILE A 216 12.03 -44.51 26.09
CA ILE A 216 11.29 -45.21 27.14
C ILE A 216 10.60 -46.45 26.57
N ALA A 217 9.92 -46.32 25.43
CA ALA A 217 9.25 -47.44 24.77
C ALA A 217 10.24 -48.55 24.38
N ASP A 218 11.42 -48.21 23.89
CA ASP A 218 12.48 -49.19 23.58
C ASP A 218 12.95 -49.93 24.83
N ILE A 219 13.17 -49.21 25.94
CA ILE A 219 13.56 -49.80 27.23
C ILE A 219 12.44 -50.69 27.78
N GLU A 220 11.18 -50.28 27.69
CA GLU A 220 10.04 -51.08 28.12
C GLU A 220 9.89 -52.36 27.30
N ALA A 221 10.13 -52.28 25.98
CA ALA A 221 10.17 -53.45 25.09
C ALA A 221 11.32 -54.41 25.44
N GLU A 222 12.51 -53.88 25.76
CA GLU A 222 13.64 -54.68 26.22
C GLU A 222 13.36 -55.34 27.57
N LEU A 223 12.77 -54.61 28.53
CA LEU A 223 12.37 -55.14 29.83
C LEU A 223 11.32 -56.24 29.71
N THR A 224 10.34 -56.09 28.83
CA THR A 224 9.35 -57.15 28.57
C THR A 224 10.00 -58.38 27.95
N ARG A 225 10.87 -58.21 26.95
CA ARG A 225 11.63 -59.31 26.35
C ARG A 225 12.48 -60.06 27.38
N LEU A 226 13.24 -59.34 28.21
CA LEU A 226 14.05 -59.94 29.27
C LEU A 226 13.20 -60.66 30.32
N ARG A 227 12.04 -60.10 30.70
CA ARG A 227 11.10 -60.77 31.61
C ARG A 227 10.57 -62.08 31.02
N THR A 228 10.17 -62.07 29.75
CA THR A 228 9.71 -63.29 29.05
C THR A 228 10.83 -64.32 28.99
N GLN A 229 12.05 -63.91 28.62
CA GLN A 229 13.20 -64.81 28.59
C GLN A 229 13.49 -65.42 29.97
N ASN A 230 13.52 -64.61 31.04
CA ASN A 230 13.71 -65.11 32.40
C ASN A 230 12.60 -66.06 32.84
N GLN A 231 11.34 -65.82 32.43
CA GLN A 231 10.23 -66.74 32.71
C GLN A 231 10.40 -68.07 31.97
N GLU A 232 10.81 -68.05 30.71
CA GLU A 232 11.10 -69.25 29.92
C GLU A 232 12.27 -70.05 30.52
N ASP A 233 13.35 -69.37 30.89
CA ASP A 233 14.52 -70.00 31.52
C ASP A 233 14.17 -70.58 32.90
N LEU A 234 13.36 -69.89 33.69
CA LEU A 234 12.87 -70.39 34.97
C LEU A 234 11.98 -71.62 34.78
N ALA A 235 11.10 -71.63 33.76
CA ALA A 235 10.27 -72.78 33.44
C ALA A 235 11.12 -74.00 33.02
N ARG A 236 12.13 -73.80 32.17
CA ARG A 236 13.09 -74.85 31.77
C ARG A 236 13.86 -75.40 32.96
N PHE A 237 14.32 -74.53 33.86
CA PHE A 237 15.05 -74.95 35.06
C PHE A 237 14.14 -75.74 36.00
N THR A 238 12.90 -75.28 36.20
CA THR A 238 11.90 -75.97 37.02
C THR A 238 11.60 -77.37 36.46
N GLU A 239 11.39 -77.48 35.14
CA GLU A 239 11.20 -78.78 34.47
C GLU A 239 12.42 -79.70 34.65
N THR A 240 13.64 -79.15 34.53
CA THR A 240 14.87 -79.92 34.75
C THR A 240 14.97 -80.42 36.20
N VAL A 241 14.60 -79.59 37.18
CA VAL A 241 14.57 -79.99 38.59
C VAL A 241 13.54 -81.09 38.83
N GLU A 242 12.31 -80.92 38.31
CA GLU A 242 11.26 -81.94 38.41
C GLU A 242 11.69 -83.28 37.79
N GLN A 243 12.34 -83.26 36.62
CA GLN A 243 12.90 -84.45 35.99
C GLN A 243 13.96 -85.12 36.89
N ARG A 244 14.87 -84.34 37.48
CA ARG A 244 15.90 -84.88 38.38
C ARG A 244 15.30 -85.43 39.66
N ASP A 245 14.27 -84.80 40.21
CA ASP A 245 13.55 -85.30 41.38
C ASP A 245 12.85 -86.63 41.08
N GLN A 246 12.23 -86.77 39.91
CA GLN A 246 11.66 -88.04 39.46
C GLN A 246 12.74 -89.13 39.32
N ASP A 247 13.90 -88.81 38.75
CA ASP A 247 15.01 -89.75 38.64
C ASP A 247 15.60 -90.12 40.01
N ILE A 248 15.73 -89.16 40.94
CA ILE A 248 16.11 -89.43 42.33
C ILE A 248 15.10 -90.36 42.99
N GLN A 249 13.79 -90.16 42.78
CA GLN A 249 12.76 -91.05 43.31
C GLN A 249 12.86 -92.47 42.73
N ARG A 250 13.07 -92.59 41.42
CA ARG A 250 13.33 -93.90 40.77
C ARG A 250 14.57 -94.58 41.35
N LEU A 251 15.67 -93.84 41.48
CA LEU A 251 16.90 -94.36 42.09
C LEU A 251 16.67 -94.80 43.54
N ARG A 252 15.94 -94.01 44.34
CA ARG A 252 15.58 -94.40 45.72
C ARG A 252 14.77 -95.69 45.75
N ALA A 253 13.77 -95.85 44.88
CA ALA A 253 13.01 -97.09 44.78
C ALA A 253 13.90 -98.29 44.43
N THR A 254 14.82 -98.14 43.46
CA THR A 254 15.78 -99.21 43.14
C THR A 254 16.74 -99.51 44.29
N VAL A 255 17.15 -98.50 45.06
CA VAL A 255 17.95 -98.72 46.27
C VAL A 255 17.14 -99.50 47.30
N GLU A 256 15.88 -99.13 47.55
CA GLU A 256 14.99 -99.85 48.48
C GLU A 256 14.78 -101.31 48.06
N GLU A 257 14.55 -101.57 46.77
CA GLU A 257 14.50 -102.94 46.23
C GLU A 257 15.81 -103.70 46.47
N LEU A 258 16.96 -103.07 46.21
CA LEU A 258 18.27 -103.67 46.47
C LEU A 258 18.53 -103.92 47.96
N GLU A 259 18.01 -103.08 48.86
CA GLU A 259 18.08 -103.30 50.31
C GLU A 259 17.23 -104.49 50.75
N VAL A 260 16.05 -104.68 50.16
CA VAL A 260 15.24 -105.89 50.36
C VAL A 260 16.02 -107.12 49.91
N PHE A 261 16.58 -107.10 48.69
CA PHE A 261 17.42 -108.19 48.19
C PHE A 261 18.62 -108.46 49.11
N ARG A 262 19.32 -107.42 49.58
CA ARG A 262 20.41 -107.55 50.55
C ARG A 262 19.93 -108.24 51.83
N SER A 263 18.78 -107.83 52.38
CA SER A 263 18.22 -108.45 53.58
C SER A 263 17.84 -109.92 53.38
N GLU A 264 17.36 -110.29 52.18
CA GLU A 264 17.08 -111.68 51.83
C GLU A 264 18.37 -112.51 51.71
N VAL A 265 19.43 -111.93 51.14
CA VAL A 265 20.76 -112.55 51.10
C VAL A 265 21.30 -112.75 52.52
N GLU A 266 21.24 -111.72 53.38
CA GLU A 266 21.65 -111.83 54.78
C GLU A 266 20.85 -112.93 55.53
N LYS A 267 19.53 -113.01 55.33
CA LYS A 267 18.72 -114.10 55.89
C LYS A 267 19.17 -115.47 55.39
N LYS A 268 19.46 -115.60 54.09
CA LYS A 268 19.98 -116.84 53.50
C LYS A 268 21.37 -117.20 54.02
N GLU A 269 22.24 -116.22 54.24
CA GLU A 269 23.56 -116.43 54.85
C GLU A 269 23.44 -116.91 56.29
N ILE A 270 22.55 -116.31 57.09
CA ILE A 270 22.29 -116.77 58.46
C ILE A 270 21.72 -118.19 58.45
N ALA A 271 20.72 -118.47 57.60
CA ALA A 271 20.16 -119.82 57.47
C ALA A 271 21.20 -120.85 57.02
N LEU A 272 22.14 -120.45 56.15
CA LEU A 272 23.25 -121.29 55.73
C LEU A 272 24.20 -121.58 56.91
N ARG A 273 24.57 -120.54 57.68
CA ARG A 273 25.39 -120.71 58.90
C ARG A 273 24.71 -121.62 59.92
N GLU A 274 23.42 -121.43 60.19
CA GLU A 274 22.66 -122.32 61.09
C GLU A 274 22.62 -123.77 60.57
N ALA A 275 22.48 -123.97 59.26
CA ALA A 275 22.52 -125.30 58.65
C ALA A 275 23.93 -125.93 58.72
N GLU A 276 24.98 -125.13 58.57
CA GLU A 276 26.37 -125.56 58.76
C GLU A 276 26.64 -125.91 60.22
N GLU A 277 26.22 -125.09 61.18
CA GLU A 277 26.32 -125.38 62.61
C GLU A 277 25.56 -126.67 62.98
N ARG A 278 24.34 -126.87 62.47
CA ARG A 278 23.60 -128.13 62.65
C ARG A 278 24.36 -129.33 62.07
N ARG A 279 24.97 -129.18 60.89
CA ARG A 279 25.81 -130.23 60.30
C ARG A 279 27.05 -130.51 61.14
N VAL A 280 27.68 -129.48 61.69
CA VAL A 280 28.82 -129.62 62.60
C VAL A 280 28.41 -130.34 63.88
N MET A 281 27.23 -130.04 64.43
CA MET A 281 26.67 -130.75 65.59
C MET A 281 26.37 -132.23 65.26
N ASP A 282 25.71 -132.52 64.14
CA ASP A 282 25.49 -133.89 63.67
C ASP A 282 26.80 -134.67 63.46
N VAL A 283 27.85 -134.00 62.96
CA VAL A 283 29.18 -134.61 62.81
C VAL A 283 29.81 -134.86 64.17
N SER A 284 29.71 -133.91 65.12
CA SER A 284 30.18 -134.07 66.50
C SER A 284 29.50 -135.26 67.21
N GLU A 285 28.18 -135.39 67.09
CA GLU A 285 27.43 -136.51 67.67
C GLU A 285 27.86 -137.85 67.05
N ARG A 286 28.05 -137.89 65.73
CA ARG A 286 28.61 -139.08 65.04
C ARG A 286 30.06 -139.37 65.44
N GLU A 287 30.88 -138.35 65.70
CA GLU A 287 32.23 -138.53 66.21
C GLU A 287 32.23 -139.10 67.64
N GLU A 288 31.30 -138.69 68.50
CA GLU A 288 31.08 -139.29 69.82
C GLU A 288 30.62 -140.76 69.72
N GLU A 289 29.71 -141.09 68.81
CA GLU A 289 29.32 -142.48 68.54
C GLU A 289 30.50 -143.33 68.03
N ILE A 290 31.32 -142.79 67.13
CA ILE A 290 32.55 -143.43 66.65
C ILE A 290 33.55 -143.63 67.80
N ALA A 291 33.70 -142.66 68.71
CA ALA A 291 34.56 -142.75 69.87
C ALA A 291 34.10 -143.84 70.87
N ALA A 292 32.79 -143.94 71.11
CA ALA A 292 32.20 -144.97 71.95
C ALA A 292 32.40 -146.39 71.37
N LEU A 293 32.25 -146.54 70.05
CA LEU A 293 32.52 -147.80 69.36
C LEU A 293 34.00 -148.18 69.38
N ARG A 294 34.92 -147.21 69.24
CA ARG A 294 36.37 -147.43 69.37
C ARG A 294 36.77 -147.89 70.77
N LYS A 295 36.14 -147.35 71.83
CA LYS A 295 36.39 -147.76 73.23
C LYS A 295 36.00 -149.22 73.46
N ARG A 296 34.85 -149.63 72.93
CA ARG A 296 34.35 -151.03 73.02
C ARG A 296 35.23 -152.03 72.27
N LEU A 297 35.87 -151.60 71.19
CA LEU A 297 36.80 -152.41 70.40
C LEU A 297 38.15 -152.66 71.12
N VAL A 298 38.55 -151.76 72.02
CA VAL A 298 39.78 -151.89 72.82
C VAL A 298 39.60 -152.91 73.95
N GLU A 299 38.43 -152.98 74.57
CA GLU A 299 38.14 -153.93 75.67
C GLU A 299 38.09 -155.40 75.19
N TYR A 300 37.66 -155.65 73.94
CA TYR A 300 37.71 -157.00 73.34
C TYR A 300 39.13 -157.44 72.94
N ARG A 301 40.09 -156.50 72.85
CA ARG A 301 41.44 -156.75 72.33
C ARG A 301 42.49 -157.07 73.41
N VAL A 302 42.20 -156.86 74.70
CA VAL A 302 43.16 -157.05 75.80
C VAL A 302 43.13 -158.47 76.42
N ALA A 303 42.12 -159.31 76.10
CA ALA A 303 42.00 -160.67 76.63
C ALA A 303 42.70 -161.79 75.82
N GLN A 304 43.40 -161.48 74.73
CA GLN A 304 44.25 -162.47 74.03
C GLN A 304 45.61 -161.90 73.61
N ARG A 305 46.63 -162.52 74.20
CA ARG A 305 47.95 -162.85 73.64
C ARG A 305 49.05 -161.78 73.72
N HIS A 306 50.07 -162.16 74.49
CA HIS A 306 51.48 -161.80 74.34
C HIS A 306 51.94 -161.78 72.87
N GLY A 307 52.71 -160.75 72.49
CA GLY A 307 53.48 -160.73 71.24
C GLY A 307 53.85 -159.32 70.74
N ALA A 308 55.14 -158.97 70.89
CA ALA A 308 55.96 -158.09 70.02
C ALA A 308 55.68 -156.57 69.87
N GLN A 309 56.60 -155.79 70.46
CA GLN A 309 57.50 -154.79 69.84
C GLN A 309 57.04 -153.80 68.73
N ALA A 310 57.30 -152.51 69.03
CA ALA A 310 58.18 -151.56 68.31
C ALA A 310 57.75 -150.82 67.00
N LYS A 311 57.65 -149.48 67.14
CA LYS A 311 58.38 -148.37 66.45
C LYS A 311 58.43 -148.23 64.91
N SER A 312 58.05 -147.03 64.44
CA SER A 312 58.66 -146.10 63.43
C SER A 312 57.53 -145.34 62.70
N VAL A 313 57.42 -144.00 62.61
CA VAL A 313 58.28 -142.87 62.17
C VAL A 313 58.33 -142.68 60.64
N GLY A 314 57.91 -141.46 60.23
CA GLY A 314 58.25 -140.77 58.97
C GLY A 314 57.12 -140.71 57.93
N THR A 315 56.85 -139.63 57.18
CA THR A 315 57.53 -138.33 56.99
C THR A 315 56.69 -137.46 56.02
N THR A 316 56.74 -136.12 56.17
CA THR A 316 56.76 -135.03 55.12
C THR A 316 55.59 -134.89 54.11
N ASP A 317 55.24 -133.72 53.55
CA ASP A 317 55.92 -132.42 53.37
C ASP A 317 54.92 -131.30 53.00
N SER A 318 55.34 -130.05 53.24
CA SER A 318 55.15 -128.78 52.49
C SER A 318 53.76 -128.35 52.01
N GLY A 319 53.26 -127.16 52.35
CA GLY A 319 53.85 -125.82 52.12
C GLY A 319 52.83 -125.07 51.22
N MET A 320 52.51 -123.78 51.31
CA MET A 320 53.33 -122.59 51.51
C MET A 320 52.40 -121.34 51.45
N HIS A 321 52.54 -120.43 52.43
CA HIS A 321 52.53 -118.94 52.41
C HIS A 321 51.52 -118.18 51.53
N GLY A 322 50.88 -117.10 51.95
CA GLY A 322 51.27 -115.94 52.77
C GLY A 322 50.48 -114.74 52.18
N ASN A 323 50.32 -113.54 52.72
CA ASN A 323 50.85 -112.77 53.84
C ASN A 323 49.86 -111.56 53.91
N SER A 324 49.28 -111.20 55.06
CA SER A 324 49.70 -110.09 55.95
C SER A 324 49.48 -108.68 55.34
N THR A 325 49.21 -107.58 56.05
CA THR A 325 49.37 -107.22 57.47
C THR A 325 48.65 -105.87 57.71
N THR A 326 48.07 -105.71 58.90
CA THR A 326 48.10 -104.55 59.85
C THR A 326 48.66 -103.19 59.38
N GLY A 327 48.25 -102.00 59.87
CA GLY A 327 47.63 -101.62 61.14
C GLY A 327 48.34 -100.36 61.70
N HIS A 328 47.57 -99.51 62.41
CA HIS A 328 47.93 -98.61 63.52
C HIS A 328 49.09 -97.59 63.44
N GLY A 329 48.85 -96.40 64.04
CA GLY A 329 49.85 -95.83 64.96
C GLY A 329 50.15 -94.32 64.85
N THR A 330 49.51 -93.57 65.74
CA THR A 330 49.92 -92.32 66.41
C THR A 330 51.40 -91.88 66.36
N GLY A 331 51.65 -90.56 66.34
CA GLY A 331 52.98 -90.03 66.70
C GLY A 331 53.19 -88.53 66.50
N LYS A 332 53.14 -87.78 67.61
CA LYS A 332 53.28 -86.33 67.80
C LYS A 332 54.73 -85.84 67.60
N HIS A 333 54.95 -84.68 66.98
CA HIS A 333 56.14 -83.84 67.20
C HIS A 333 55.79 -82.36 67.08
N ARG A 334 56.30 -81.55 68.03
CA ARG A 334 56.08 -80.11 68.17
C ARG A 334 57.18 -79.31 67.46
N THR A 335 56.72 -78.22 66.83
CA THR A 335 57.32 -76.87 66.71
C THR A 335 58.59 -76.68 65.88
N THR A 336 58.38 -76.30 64.62
CA THR A 336 58.80 -74.98 64.12
C THR A 336 57.55 -74.39 63.45
N GLN A 337 57.09 -73.23 63.91
CA GLN A 337 55.78 -72.68 63.55
C GLN A 337 55.84 -72.11 62.13
N LYS A 338 55.66 -72.99 61.15
CA LYS A 338 55.49 -72.60 59.76
C LYS A 338 54.04 -72.15 59.57
N ASP A 339 53.87 -70.97 58.99
CA ASP A 339 52.58 -70.46 58.55
C ASP A 339 52.18 -71.10 57.23
N ASP A 340 50.87 -71.25 57.02
CA ASP A 340 50.34 -71.66 55.73
C ASP A 340 50.29 -70.42 54.82
N LEU A 341 51.34 -70.21 54.03
CA LEU A 341 51.48 -69.04 53.17
C LEU A 341 50.41 -68.98 52.06
N LYS A 342 49.69 -70.09 51.79
CA LYS A 342 48.60 -70.10 50.79
C LYS A 342 47.38 -69.29 51.24
N GLN A 343 47.32 -68.88 52.50
CA GLN A 343 46.25 -68.01 53.01
C GLN A 343 46.37 -66.57 52.47
N ILE A 344 47.52 -66.20 51.89
CA ILE A 344 47.72 -64.90 51.22
C ILE A 344 47.22 -65.03 49.78
N HIS A 345 46.35 -64.11 49.35
CA HIS A 345 45.85 -64.07 47.98
C HIS A 345 47.01 -64.00 46.97
N GLY A 346 46.98 -64.85 45.94
CA GLY A 346 48.05 -64.96 44.93
C GLY A 346 49.15 -65.99 45.23
N ILE A 347 49.25 -66.51 46.47
CA ILE A 347 50.21 -67.59 46.81
C ILE A 347 49.54 -68.96 46.68
N GLY A 348 49.86 -69.69 45.60
CA GLY A 348 49.43 -71.08 45.42
C GLY A 348 50.40 -72.11 46.03
N PRO A 349 50.03 -73.41 46.08
CA PRO A 349 50.87 -74.48 46.65
C PRO A 349 52.26 -74.61 46.03
N VAL A 350 52.40 -74.23 44.76
CA VAL A 350 53.68 -74.20 44.05
C VAL A 350 54.56 -73.06 44.57
N MET A 351 54.01 -71.85 44.69
CA MET A 351 54.77 -70.69 45.19
C MET A 351 55.13 -70.80 46.66
N GLU A 352 54.22 -71.31 47.49
CA GLU A 352 54.52 -71.64 48.88
C GLU A 352 55.73 -72.60 48.95
N ARG A 353 55.77 -73.65 48.11
CA ARG A 353 56.90 -74.59 48.11
C ARG A 353 58.23 -73.92 47.72
N VAL A 354 58.20 -72.95 46.82
CA VAL A 354 59.40 -72.23 46.39
C VAL A 354 59.84 -71.26 47.50
N LEU A 355 58.93 -70.48 48.08
CA LEU A 355 59.19 -69.57 49.23
C LEU A 355 59.81 -70.32 50.41
N ASN A 356 59.27 -71.49 50.75
CA ASN A 356 59.82 -72.33 51.80
C ASN A 356 61.24 -72.84 51.51
N ARG A 357 61.59 -73.08 50.24
CA ARG A 357 62.96 -73.43 49.86
C ARG A 357 63.93 -72.25 49.99
N MET A 358 63.44 -71.02 49.84
CA MET A 358 64.21 -69.79 50.06
C MET A 358 64.31 -69.41 51.55
N GLY A 359 63.75 -70.20 52.46
CA GLY A 359 63.81 -69.94 53.91
C GLY A 359 62.67 -69.09 54.46
N MET A 360 61.62 -68.84 53.67
CA MET A 360 60.44 -68.09 54.08
C MET A 360 59.36 -69.04 54.57
N PHE A 361 59.07 -69.00 55.86
CA PHE A 361 58.17 -69.93 56.54
C PHE A 361 57.04 -69.25 57.31
N THR A 362 57.08 -67.93 57.54
CA THR A 362 56.07 -67.20 58.34
C THR A 362 55.49 -65.99 57.62
N PHE A 363 54.25 -65.61 57.97
CA PHE A 363 53.56 -64.43 57.46
C PHE A 363 54.34 -63.16 57.78
N ARG A 364 54.94 -63.08 58.98
CA ARG A 364 55.75 -61.94 59.41
C ARG A 364 56.90 -61.63 58.45
N GLN A 365 57.59 -62.65 57.95
CA GLN A 365 58.72 -62.45 57.04
C GLN A 365 58.28 -61.81 55.72
N ILE A 366 57.08 -62.12 55.22
CA ILE A 366 56.52 -61.50 53.99
C ILE A 366 55.96 -60.11 54.31
N ALA A 367 55.37 -59.91 55.50
CA ALA A 367 54.83 -58.63 55.94
C ALA A 367 55.89 -57.53 56.11
N GLU A 368 57.15 -57.92 56.35
CA GLU A 368 58.29 -57.01 56.54
C GLU A 368 59.03 -56.66 55.23
N TRP A 369 58.61 -57.20 54.08
CA TRP A 369 59.22 -56.89 52.79
C TRP A 369 59.09 -55.40 52.43
N LYS A 370 60.20 -54.83 51.97
CA LYS A 370 60.24 -53.52 51.32
C LYS A 370 60.14 -53.67 49.81
N GLU A 371 59.95 -52.56 49.11
CA GLU A 371 59.83 -52.54 47.65
C GLU A 371 61.00 -53.21 46.93
N GLN A 372 62.22 -53.10 47.50
CA GLN A 372 63.44 -53.75 47.00
C GLN A 372 63.40 -55.28 47.20
N ASP A 373 62.86 -55.75 48.33
CA ASP A 373 62.71 -57.17 48.62
C ASP A 373 61.67 -57.81 47.70
N VAL A 374 60.61 -57.08 47.34
CA VAL A 374 59.59 -57.54 46.37
C VAL A 374 60.22 -57.78 44.98
N GLU A 375 61.08 -56.86 44.52
CA GLU A 375 61.78 -57.00 43.23
C GLU A 375 62.77 -58.17 43.24
N GLN A 376 63.54 -58.33 44.32
CA GLN A 376 64.47 -59.45 44.47
C GLN A 376 63.73 -60.79 44.52
N MET A 377 62.69 -60.90 45.35
CA MET A 377 61.92 -62.13 45.51
C MET A 377 61.15 -62.50 44.24
N ALA A 378 60.65 -61.52 43.47
CA ALA A 378 60.04 -61.77 42.18
C ALA A 378 61.01 -62.39 41.17
N SER A 379 62.26 -61.89 41.13
CA SER A 379 63.34 -62.46 40.32
C SER A 379 63.66 -63.90 40.73
N GLU A 380 63.76 -64.18 42.03
CA GLU A 380 64.04 -65.54 42.54
C GLU A 380 62.87 -66.52 42.32
N LEU A 381 61.63 -66.02 42.33
CA LEU A 381 60.40 -66.79 42.06
C LEU A 381 60.13 -66.97 40.55
N ASN A 382 60.95 -66.38 39.68
CA ASN A 382 60.74 -66.34 38.22
C ASN A 382 59.32 -65.86 37.84
N THR A 383 58.82 -64.85 38.55
CA THR A 383 57.51 -64.21 38.34
C THR A 383 57.69 -62.70 38.18
N PHE A 384 56.73 -62.03 37.55
CA PHE A 384 56.78 -60.57 37.44
C PHE A 384 56.54 -59.93 38.83
N PRO A 385 57.33 -58.92 39.23
CA PRO A 385 57.13 -58.18 40.50
C PRO A 385 55.73 -57.59 40.62
N ASP A 386 55.16 -57.17 39.49
CA ASP A 386 53.79 -56.63 39.41
C ASP A 386 52.73 -57.60 39.94
N ARG A 387 52.97 -58.91 39.90
CA ARG A 387 52.03 -59.90 40.46
C ARG A 387 52.02 -59.88 41.99
N ILE A 388 53.19 -59.75 42.63
CA ILE A 388 53.31 -59.68 44.09
C ILE A 388 52.66 -58.37 44.60
N ARG A 389 52.78 -57.29 43.81
CA ARG A 389 52.14 -55.98 44.07
C ARG A 389 50.63 -56.01 43.84
N HIS A 390 50.19 -56.51 42.68
CA HIS A 390 48.77 -56.60 42.31
C HIS A 390 47.97 -57.48 43.27
N ASP A 391 48.54 -58.63 43.66
CA ASP A 391 47.89 -59.56 44.58
C ASP A 391 48.11 -59.16 46.07
N ASN A 392 48.77 -58.02 46.32
CA ASN A 392 48.96 -57.39 47.63
C ASN A 392 49.53 -58.33 48.72
N TRP A 393 50.58 -59.09 48.40
CA TRP A 393 51.08 -60.14 49.30
C TRP A 393 51.51 -59.63 50.68
N ILE A 394 52.09 -58.42 50.75
CA ILE A 394 52.52 -57.80 52.03
C ILE A 394 51.30 -57.47 52.90
N ALA A 395 50.27 -56.85 52.33
CA ALA A 395 49.05 -56.51 53.06
C ALA A 395 48.29 -57.77 53.49
N GLY A 396 48.18 -58.77 52.61
CA GLY A 396 47.61 -60.07 52.95
C GLY A 396 48.40 -60.80 54.03
N ALA A 397 49.74 -60.70 54.03
CA ALA A 397 50.58 -61.28 55.08
C ALA A 397 50.37 -60.59 56.43
N LYS A 398 50.21 -59.26 56.47
CA LYS A 398 49.87 -58.52 57.71
C LYS A 398 48.51 -58.93 58.25
N GLU A 399 47.50 -59.04 57.39
CA GLU A 399 46.16 -59.49 57.77
C GLU A 399 46.16 -60.91 58.32
N GLN A 400 46.82 -61.85 57.63
CA GLN A 400 46.92 -63.24 58.09
C GLN A 400 47.77 -63.38 59.36
N HIS A 401 48.80 -62.54 59.54
CA HIS A 401 49.55 -62.48 60.79
C HIS A 401 48.67 -62.01 61.96
N PHE A 402 47.91 -60.91 61.76
CA PHE A 402 46.98 -60.41 62.77
C PHE A 402 45.92 -61.45 63.15
N LEU A 403 45.31 -62.11 62.16
CA LEU A 403 44.30 -63.15 62.41
C LEU A 403 44.84 -64.35 63.20
N LYS A 404 46.11 -64.69 63.00
CA LYS A 404 46.72 -65.86 63.64
C LYS A 404 47.36 -65.56 65.01
N TYR A 405 47.96 -64.38 65.17
CA TYR A 405 48.77 -64.02 66.33
C TYR A 405 48.19 -62.88 67.18
N GLY A 406 47.21 -62.13 66.67
CA GLY A 406 46.59 -60.99 67.36
C GLY A 406 47.49 -59.76 67.49
N GLU A 407 48.62 -59.73 66.77
CA GLU A 407 49.59 -58.63 66.77
C GLU A 407 49.54 -57.87 65.43
N GLU A 408 49.46 -56.55 65.49
CA GLU A 408 49.56 -55.66 64.32
C GLU A 408 51.05 -55.37 63.99
N LEU A 409 51.42 -55.50 62.71
CA LEU A 409 52.80 -55.34 62.16
C LEU A 409 52.94 -54.12 61.24
#